data_AF-A0A377WJ33-F1
#
_entry.id   AF-A0A377WJ33-F1
#
_cell.length_a   1.000
_cell.length_b   1.000
_cell.length_c   1.000
_cell.angle_alpha   90.00
_cell.angle_beta   90.00
_cell.angle_gamma   90.00
#
_symmetry.space_group_name_H-M   'P 1'
#
loop_
_entity.id
_entity.type
_entity.pdbx_description
1 polymer ?
#
loop_
_entity_poly.entity_id
_entity_poly.type
_entity_poly.pdbx_seq_one_letter_code
_entity_poly.pdbx_strand_id
1 'polypeptide(L)'
;MAAQGFLLLASYLLVLLVLARPLGMCLARMVNDIPLPGLAGVERVLWRVAGIRAEEMGWLQYLLALLLFNALGGLALFALLMLQGVLPFNPQHLPGLSWDLALNTAISFVSNTNWQAYAGESTMSYLSQMVA
;
A
#
# COMPACT_ATOMS: atom_id res chain seq x y z
N MET A 1 0.92 -22.34 -31.24
CA MET A 1 0.21 -21.23 -30.56
C MET A 1 -0.82 -21.74 -29.54
N ALA A 2 -1.85 -22.51 -29.94
CA ALA A 2 -2.91 -22.96 -29.00
C ALA A 2 -2.40 -23.82 -27.82
N ALA A 3 -1.58 -24.84 -28.08
CA ALA A 3 -1.01 -25.70 -27.03
C ALA A 3 -0.11 -24.93 -26.04
N GLN A 4 0.64 -23.95 -26.53
CA GLN A 4 1.53 -23.13 -25.70
C GLN A 4 0.73 -22.16 -24.80
N GLY A 5 -0.33 -21.55 -25.32
CA GLY A 5 -1.24 -20.74 -24.51
C GLY A 5 -1.95 -21.55 -23.43
N PHE A 6 -2.37 -22.78 -23.75
CA PHE A 6 -2.96 -23.70 -22.77
C PHE A 6 -1.96 -24.06 -21.66
N LEU A 7 -0.72 -24.42 -22.01
CA LEU A 7 0.32 -24.75 -21.03
C LEU A 7 0.68 -23.54 -20.13
N LEU A 8 0.70 -22.33 -20.68
CA LEU A 8 0.91 -21.11 -19.90
C LEU A 8 -0.22 -20.91 -18.88
N LEU A 9 -1.48 -20.99 -19.31
CA LEU A 9 -2.63 -20.82 -18.42
C LEU A 9 -2.70 -21.90 -17.35
N ALA A 10 -2.48 -23.16 -17.74
CA ALA A 10 -2.50 -24.29 -16.81
C ALA A 10 -1.39 -24.19 -15.76
N SER A 11 -0.15 -23.86 -16.18
CA SER A 11 0.97 -23.70 -15.25
C SER A 11 0.79 -22.47 -14.35
N TYR A 12 0.31 -21.34 -14.89
CA TYR A 12 -0.03 -20.16 -14.09
C TYR A 12 -1.07 -20.47 -13.01
N LEU A 13 -2.19 -21.10 -13.37
CA LEU A 13 -3.24 -21.44 -12.41
C LEU A 13 -2.77 -22.46 -11.37
N LEU A 14 -1.97 -23.44 -11.78
CA LEU A 14 -1.40 -24.42 -10.85
C LEU A 14 -0.53 -23.72 -9.79
N VAL A 15 0.42 -22.90 -10.21
CA VAL A 15 1.31 -22.17 -9.28
C VAL A 15 0.51 -21.19 -8.43
N LEU A 16 -0.43 -20.46 -9.02
CA LEU A 16 -1.32 -19.54 -8.31
C LEU A 16 -2.06 -20.25 -7.18
N LEU A 17 -2.71 -21.38 -7.44
CA LEU A 17 -3.49 -22.10 -6.44
C LEU A 17 -2.62 -22.74 -5.36
N VAL A 18 -1.44 -23.23 -5.72
CA VAL A 18 -0.45 -23.77 -4.77
C VAL A 18 0.01 -22.68 -3.79
N LEU A 19 0.24 -21.45 -4.26
CA LEU A 19 0.66 -20.33 -3.41
C LEU A 19 -0.51 -19.66 -2.66
N ALA A 20 -1.69 -19.57 -3.30
CA ALA A 20 -2.88 -18.96 -2.71
C ALA A 20 -3.40 -19.74 -1.50
N ARG A 21 -3.29 -21.08 -1.50
CA ARG A 21 -3.77 -21.92 -0.39
C ARG A 21 -3.10 -21.62 0.95
N PRO A 22 -1.76 -21.66 1.10
CA PRO A 22 -1.13 -21.34 2.38
C PRO A 22 -1.35 -19.87 2.77
N LEU A 23 -1.33 -18.94 1.82
CA LEU A 23 -1.61 -17.52 2.10
C LEU A 23 -3.03 -17.32 2.62
N GLY A 24 -4.02 -17.99 2.01
CA GLY A 24 -5.41 -17.97 2.46
C GLY A 24 -5.60 -18.52 3.86
N MET A 25 -4.85 -19.55 4.25
CA MET A 25 -4.87 -20.05 5.63
C MET A 25 -4.32 -19.03 6.63
N CYS A 26 -3.28 -18.27 6.26
CA CYS A 26 -2.77 -17.17 7.08
C CYS A 26 -3.79 -16.04 7.21
N LEU A 27 -4.41 -15.61 6.10
CA LEU A 27 -5.46 -14.58 6.12
C LEU A 27 -6.66 -15.02 6.96
N ALA A 28 -7.08 -16.28 6.86
CA ALA A 28 -8.17 -16.81 7.68
C ALA A 28 -7.87 -16.76 9.18
N ARG A 29 -6.61 -16.92 9.60
CA ARG A 29 -6.24 -16.72 11.01
C ARG A 29 -6.36 -15.27 11.43
N MET A 30 -5.86 -14.34 10.61
CA MET A 30 -5.91 -12.90 10.89
C MET A 30 -7.36 -12.40 10.96
N VAL A 31 -8.25 -12.90 10.09
CA VAL A 31 -9.70 -12.55 10.11
C VAL A 31 -10.40 -13.07 11.38
N ASN A 32 -9.92 -14.16 11.98
CA ASN A 32 -10.46 -14.70 13.23
C ASN A 32 -9.70 -14.20 14.48
N ASP A 33 -8.91 -13.13 14.35
CA ASP A 33 -8.09 -12.55 15.42
C ASP A 33 -7.09 -13.53 16.07
N ILE A 34 -6.68 -14.56 15.32
CA ILE A 34 -5.68 -15.53 15.76
C ILE A 34 -4.30 -15.03 15.31
N PRO A 35 -3.38 -14.70 16.24
CA PRO A 35 -2.06 -14.20 15.87
C PRO A 35 -1.27 -15.27 15.11
N LEU A 36 -0.42 -14.82 14.20
CA LEU A 36 0.44 -15.73 13.44
C LEU A 36 1.47 -16.41 14.37
N PRO A 37 1.85 -17.67 14.08
CA PRO A 37 2.82 -18.39 14.90
C PRO A 37 4.14 -17.61 15.03
N GLY A 38 4.56 -17.33 16.27
CA GLY A 38 5.80 -16.60 16.55
C GLY A 38 5.69 -15.07 16.55
N LEU A 39 4.57 -14.48 16.11
CA LEU A 39 4.40 -13.01 16.03
C LEU A 39 3.65 -12.39 17.21
N ALA A 40 2.92 -13.19 18.00
CA ALA A 40 2.09 -12.71 19.10
C ALA A 40 2.85 -11.83 20.14
N GLY A 41 4.13 -12.13 20.39
CA GLY A 41 4.96 -11.34 21.31
C GLY A 41 5.30 -9.96 20.75
N VAL A 42 5.64 -9.90 19.45
CA VAL A 42 5.98 -8.66 18.74
C VAL A 42 4.75 -7.79 18.56
N GLU A 43 3.61 -8.38 18.17
CA GLU A 43 2.33 -7.69 18.01
C GLU A 43 1.92 -6.98 19.31
N ARG A 44 2.04 -7.66 20.47
CA ARG A 44 1.70 -7.06 21.76
C ARG A 44 2.55 -5.83 22.09
N VAL A 45 3.82 -5.83 21.72
CA VAL A 45 4.72 -4.67 21.93
C VAL A 45 4.33 -3.54 20.98
N LEU A 46 4.12 -3.84 19.70
CA LEU A 46 3.73 -2.84 18.69
C LEU A 46 2.39 -2.20 19.02
N TRP A 47 1.37 -2.97 19.39
CA TRP A 47 0.07 -2.44 19.78
C TRP A 47 0.16 -1.52 21.00
N ARG A 48 0.99 -1.89 21.99
CA ARG A 48 1.20 -1.04 23.17
C ARG A 48 1.89 0.28 22.83
N VAL A 49 2.91 0.25 21.96
CA VAL A 49 3.62 1.46 21.52
C VAL A 49 2.73 2.36 20.66
N ALA A 50 1.93 1.76 19.78
CA ALA A 50 0.98 2.47 18.92
C ALA A 50 -0.29 2.92 19.66
N GLY A 51 -0.48 2.54 20.93
CA GLY A 51 -1.69 2.82 21.71
C GLY A 51 -2.94 2.08 21.23
N ILE A 52 -2.77 1.04 20.41
CA ILE A 52 -3.86 0.21 19.88
C ILE A 52 -4.38 -0.67 21.01
N ARG A 53 -5.69 -0.58 21.27
CA ARG A 53 -6.41 -1.49 22.15
C ARG A 53 -7.15 -2.51 21.28
N ALA A 54 -7.11 -3.78 21.67
CA ALA A 54 -7.86 -4.85 21.00
C ALA A 54 -9.35 -4.79 21.37
N GLU A 55 -9.96 -3.63 21.17
CA GLU A 55 -11.39 -3.39 21.37
C GLU A 55 -12.09 -3.57 20.02
N GLU A 56 -13.21 -4.29 20.03
CA GLU A 56 -14.05 -4.50 18.85
C GLU A 56 -14.60 -3.17 18.32
N MET A 57 -14.46 -2.94 17.02
CA MET A 57 -14.97 -1.74 16.36
C MET A 57 -16.34 -2.01 15.74
N GLY A 58 -17.31 -1.15 16.05
CA GLY A 58 -18.57 -1.14 15.30
C GLY A 58 -18.33 -0.72 13.83
N TRP A 59 -19.26 -1.05 12.93
CA TRP A 59 -19.12 -0.76 11.49
C TRP A 59 -18.80 0.71 11.19
N LEU A 60 -19.41 1.65 11.93
CA LEU A 60 -19.18 3.08 11.75
C LEU A 60 -17.78 3.49 12.18
N GLN A 61 -17.30 2.97 13.32
CA GLN A 61 -15.96 3.25 13.81
C GLN A 61 -14.90 2.69 12.83
N TYR A 62 -15.12 1.47 12.35
CA TYR A 62 -14.24 0.82 11.38
C TYR A 62 -14.19 1.59 10.06
N LEU A 63 -15.35 2.00 9.53
CA LEU A 63 -15.45 2.83 8.33
C LEU A 63 -14.71 4.17 8.50
N LEU A 64 -14.95 4.86 9.61
CA LEU A 64 -14.30 6.15 9.88
C LEU A 64 -12.78 6.00 10.04
N ALA A 65 -12.31 4.94 10.70
CA ALA A 65 -10.88 4.66 10.82
C ALA A 65 -10.24 4.46 9.44
N LEU A 66 -10.89 3.69 8.56
CA LEU A 66 -10.42 3.47 7.19
C LEU A 66 -10.40 4.76 6.38
N LEU A 67 -11.46 5.56 6.44
CA LEU A 67 -11.56 6.84 5.72
C LEU A 67 -10.52 7.86 6.21
N LEU A 68 -10.35 7.99 7.53
CA LEU A 68 -9.37 8.90 8.11
C LEU A 68 -7.94 8.47 7.77
N PHE A 69 -7.63 7.18 7.84
CA PHE A 69 -6.31 6.67 7.47
C PHE A 69 -5.97 7.00 6.01
N ASN A 70 -6.90 6.76 5.08
CA ASN A 70 -6.72 7.08 3.67
C ASN A 70 -6.63 8.59 3.43
N ALA A 71 -7.48 9.40 4.07
CA ALA A 71 -7.46 10.85 3.92
C ALA A 71 -6.12 11.45 4.41
N LEU A 72 -5.64 11.01 5.59
CA LEU A 72 -4.36 11.46 6.14
C LEU A 72 -3.19 10.99 5.27
N GLY A 73 -3.21 9.75 4.79
CA GLY A 73 -2.21 9.23 3.85
C GLY A 73 -2.18 10.03 2.55
N GLY A 74 -3.34 10.38 2.00
CA GLY A 74 -3.45 11.16 0.78
C GLY A 74 -2.96 12.59 0.94
N LEU A 75 -3.27 13.23 2.06
CA LEU A 75 -2.75 14.56 2.39
C LEU A 75 -1.23 14.53 2.59
N ALA A 76 -0.70 13.52 3.28
CA ALA A 76 0.73 13.35 3.48
C ALA A 76 1.46 13.12 2.14
N LEU A 77 0.93 12.28 1.27
CA LEU A 77 1.48 12.03 -0.06
C LEU A 77 1.40 13.27 -0.96
N PHE A 78 0.27 13.97 -0.96
CA PHE A 78 0.12 15.22 -1.69
C PHE A 78 1.18 16.26 -1.27
N ALA A 79 1.37 16.43 0.05
CA ALA A 79 2.40 17.32 0.58
C ALA A 79 3.81 16.86 0.20
N LEU A 80 4.08 15.56 0.24
CA LEU A 80 5.36 14.98 -0.18
C LEU A 80 5.67 15.31 -1.64
N LEU A 81 4.71 15.13 -2.55
CA LEU A 81 4.87 15.36 -3.99
C LEU A 81 5.04 16.86 -4.31
N MET A 82 4.30 17.73 -3.63
CA MET A 82 4.44 19.18 -3.75
C MET A 82 5.81 19.66 -3.24
N LEU A 83 6.32 19.05 -2.17
CA LEU A 83 7.57 19.44 -1.52
C LEU A 83 8.79 18.63 -2.01
N GLN A 84 8.62 17.71 -2.97
CA GLN A 84 9.68 16.83 -3.47
C GLN A 84 10.99 17.56 -3.79
N GLY A 85 10.90 18.78 -4.34
CA GLY A 85 12.07 19.56 -4.74
C GLY A 85 13.00 19.96 -3.59
N VAL A 86 12.51 20.04 -2.35
CA VAL A 86 13.33 20.39 -1.17
C VAL A 86 13.69 19.18 -0.30
N LEU A 87 13.14 18.01 -0.62
CA LEU A 87 13.34 16.79 0.16
C LEU A 87 14.66 16.08 -0.22
N PRO A 88 15.27 15.33 0.71
CA PRO A 88 16.50 14.58 0.43
C PRO A 88 16.25 13.43 -0.57
N PHE A 89 17.32 12.80 -1.05
CA PHE A 89 17.28 11.73 -2.07
C PHE A 89 16.68 12.16 -3.41
N ASN A 90 17.01 13.38 -3.81
CA ASN A 90 16.70 13.92 -5.14
C ASN A 90 17.99 14.29 -5.89
N PRO A 91 18.79 13.31 -6.35
CA PRO A 91 20.07 13.55 -7.01
C PRO A 91 19.92 14.30 -8.35
N GLN A 92 18.74 14.20 -8.97
CA GLN A 92 18.41 14.86 -10.23
C GLN A 92 17.84 16.27 -10.03
N HIS A 93 17.70 16.74 -8.78
CA HIS A 93 17.12 18.04 -8.44
C HIS A 93 15.77 18.30 -9.12
N LEU A 94 14.93 17.27 -9.23
CA LEU A 94 13.59 17.37 -9.81
C LEU A 94 12.73 18.32 -8.97
N PRO A 95 11.99 19.26 -9.58
CA PRO A 95 11.12 20.15 -8.83
C PRO A 95 9.95 19.40 -8.17
N GLY A 96 9.22 20.09 -7.30
CA GLY A 96 7.90 19.64 -6.86
C GLY A 96 6.93 19.53 -8.04
N LEU A 97 5.97 18.61 -7.93
CA LEU A 97 4.92 18.45 -8.94
C LEU A 97 4.00 19.68 -8.99
N SER A 98 3.33 19.90 -10.11
CA SER A 98 2.23 20.85 -10.16
C SER A 98 1.08 20.37 -9.27
N TRP A 99 0.28 21.30 -8.75
CA TRP A 99 -0.76 21.00 -7.77
C TRP A 99 -1.78 19.96 -8.27
N ASP A 100 -2.13 20.02 -9.55
CA ASP A 100 -3.08 19.12 -10.21
C ASP A 100 -2.49 17.72 -10.38
N LEU A 101 -1.22 17.63 -10.77
CA LEU A 101 -0.52 16.35 -10.93
C LEU A 101 -0.25 15.68 -9.58
N ALA A 102 0.17 16.46 -8.59
CA ALA A 102 0.36 15.98 -7.22
C ALA A 102 -0.95 15.46 -6.64
N LEU A 103 -2.06 16.17 -6.84
CA LEU A 103 -3.39 15.74 -6.37
C LEU A 103 -3.85 14.47 -7.06
N ASN A 104 -3.77 14.41 -8.40
CA ASN A 104 -4.14 13.23 -9.17
C ASN A 104 -3.33 11.99 -8.74
N THR A 105 -2.01 12.16 -8.60
CA THR A 105 -1.11 11.08 -8.18
C THR A 105 -1.41 10.63 -6.76
N ALA A 106 -1.56 11.56 -5.81
CA ALA A 106 -1.84 11.22 -4.42
C ALA A 106 -3.16 10.46 -4.26
N ILE A 107 -4.23 10.93 -4.91
CA ILE A 107 -5.52 10.23 -4.93
C ILE A 107 -5.36 8.85 -5.54
N SER A 108 -4.63 8.73 -6.65
CA SER A 108 -4.50 7.46 -7.37
C SER A 108 -3.79 6.36 -6.57
N PHE A 109 -2.76 6.73 -5.80
CA PHE A 109 -2.05 5.78 -4.94
C PHE A 109 -2.90 5.38 -3.74
N VAL A 110 -3.54 6.35 -3.06
CA VAL A 110 -4.43 6.06 -1.92
C VAL A 110 -5.68 5.28 -2.33
N SER A 111 -6.21 5.51 -3.52
CA SER A 111 -7.31 4.72 -4.09
C SER A 111 -6.86 3.38 -4.67
N ASN A 112 -5.59 2.98 -4.45
CA ASN A 112 -5.00 1.72 -4.93
C ASN A 112 -5.21 1.51 -6.44
N THR A 113 -5.21 2.60 -7.20
CA THR A 113 -5.40 2.61 -8.67
C THR A 113 -4.07 2.68 -9.39
N ASN A 114 -3.12 3.45 -8.84
CA ASN A 114 -1.76 3.60 -9.36
C ASN A 114 -1.72 4.06 -10.84
N TRP A 115 -2.67 4.93 -11.20
CA TRP A 115 -2.68 5.68 -12.46
C TRP A 115 -1.48 6.60 -12.53
N GLN A 116 -0.83 6.62 -13.69
CA GLN A 116 0.38 7.39 -13.94
C GLN A 116 0.14 8.32 -15.14
N ALA A 117 -0.07 9.61 -14.84
CA ALA A 117 -0.11 10.69 -15.83
C ALA A 117 1.25 11.38 -15.99
N TYR A 118 2.33 10.73 -15.57
CA TYR A 118 3.70 11.25 -15.56
C TYR A 118 4.69 10.16 -15.96
N ALA A 119 5.92 10.58 -16.33
CA ALA A 119 7.03 9.66 -16.58
C ALA A 119 7.91 9.57 -15.32
N GLY A 120 7.94 8.39 -14.70
CA GLY A 120 8.56 8.19 -13.38
C GLY A 120 10.02 8.64 -13.31
N GLU A 121 10.80 8.37 -14.35
CA GLU A 121 12.24 8.66 -14.40
C GLU A 121 12.57 10.15 -14.52
N SER A 122 11.63 10.96 -14.99
CA SER A 122 11.81 12.41 -15.21
C SER A 122 10.99 13.29 -14.28
N THR A 123 10.06 12.71 -13.52
CA THR A 123 9.11 13.48 -12.70
C THR A 123 9.22 13.17 -11.20
N MET A 124 9.59 11.94 -10.82
CA MET A 124 9.60 11.52 -9.41
C MET A 124 11.01 11.37 -8.84
N SER A 125 11.24 11.94 -7.66
CA SER A 125 12.47 11.71 -6.89
C SER A 125 12.50 10.30 -6.30
N TYR A 126 13.68 9.83 -5.88
CA TYR A 126 13.80 8.50 -5.27
C TYR A 126 13.05 8.43 -3.93
N LEU A 127 13.07 9.51 -3.14
CA LEU A 127 12.30 9.57 -1.90
C LEU A 127 10.80 9.41 -2.17
N SER A 128 10.30 10.13 -3.17
CA SER A 128 8.88 10.07 -3.53
C SER A 128 8.47 8.68 -3.97
N GLN A 129 9.27 8.00 -4.80
CA GLN A 129 8.94 6.63 -5.21
C GLN A 129 9.02 5.61 -4.06
N MET A 130 9.86 5.87 -3.05
CA MET A 130 10.06 4.94 -1.93
C MET A 130 9.00 5.10 -0.84
N VAL A 131 8.55 6.33 -0.59
CA VAL A 131 7.68 6.67 0.56
C VAL A 131 6.22 6.88 0.14
N ALA A 132 5.95 7.09 -1.16
CA ALA A 132 4.58 7.10 -1.70
C ALA A 132 3.97 5.70 -1.75
#